data_AF-A0A9D0HEL8-F1
#
_entry.id   AF-A0A9D0HEL8-F1
#
_cell.length_a   1.000
_cell.length_b   1.000
_cell.length_c   1.000
_cell.angle_alpha   90.00
_cell.angle_beta   90.00
_cell.angle_gamma   90.00
#
_symmetry.space_group_name_H-M   'P 1'
#
loop_
_entity.id
_entity.type
_entity.pdbx_description
1 polymer ?
#
loop_
_entity_poly.entity_id
_entity_poly.type
_entity_poly.pdbx_seq_one_letter_code
_entity_poly.pdbx_strand_id
1 'polypeptide(L)'
;MRNVGQATNIEELTSRGVPRSEAEALLGGTLSAWACGDRCQAWRYISQQLLTPAHPFGVHQLLHQRTFAGWDSAARGPAPVWSPSDEEVGATNVAAAYGADFAAFQRLSVAQPEVFWRAMLTRLGIVQQQPPAQVIDLSDGVEQPHWMPGMRLNIAESALASGAAAAVVWQAPGGALQRVSRAQLAADVARFAGALRTLGLGANDRIAMMMPMSYLSVVGYLSVVSLGAAVVSIADSFAAEEVAVRLRIANAAAVLTQDVIVRGEKRLPLYPRVTAAKAPRAIVASAAAALSMPLRDGDVSWQQLLAEAPAADVPEYHYAAATHTTNVLFSSGTTGEPKAIAWTQLTPIKAATDGWAHQDIRRGDVVCWPTNLGWMMGPWLIYASLLNGATIALYEGSPLTANFGAFVQRAGVTMLGVVPSLVKAWRRSSCLAGCDWSTIRCFSSTGEVSSPEQMHWLMARAGYKPVIEYCGGTEIGGGYISGSLLQPQLPGAFSTPAVGCDFV
;
A
#
# COMPACT_ATOMS: atom_id res chain seq x y z
N MET A 1 11.85 9.86 -44.89
CA MET A 1 12.80 10.56 -44.00
C MET A 1 12.50 12.06 -43.96
N ARG A 2 11.39 12.48 -43.33
CA ARG A 2 11.04 13.91 -43.21
C ARG A 2 10.85 14.27 -41.73
N ASN A 3 11.56 15.32 -41.31
CA ASN A 3 11.48 16.06 -40.05
C ASN A 3 11.73 15.31 -38.73
N VAL A 4 13.01 15.05 -38.43
CA VAL A 4 13.48 14.96 -37.02
C VAL A 4 13.70 16.39 -36.54
N GLY A 5 12.65 17.00 -35.98
CA GLY A 5 12.72 18.32 -35.37
C GLY A 5 13.70 18.30 -34.19
N GLN A 6 14.86 18.93 -34.39
CA GLN A 6 15.94 19.21 -33.43
C GLN A 6 16.53 18.00 -32.70
N ALA A 7 17.64 17.48 -33.24
CA ALA A 7 18.55 16.62 -32.49
C ALA A 7 19.08 17.37 -31.26
N THR A 8 19.15 16.69 -30.11
CA THR A 8 19.92 17.21 -28.98
C THR A 8 21.40 17.25 -29.32
N ASN A 9 22.15 18.16 -28.68
CA ASN A 9 23.59 18.30 -28.90
C ASN A 9 24.37 18.32 -27.57
N ILE A 10 25.71 18.26 -27.66
CA ILE A 10 26.60 18.23 -26.50
C ILE A 10 26.44 19.49 -25.64
N GLU A 11 26.19 20.66 -26.24
CA GLU A 11 26.01 21.94 -25.52
C GLU A 11 24.73 21.94 -24.67
N GLU A 12 23.63 21.38 -25.18
CA GLU A 12 22.37 21.22 -24.42
C GLU A 12 22.53 20.27 -23.22
N LEU A 13 23.32 19.21 -23.37
CA LEU A 13 23.60 18.25 -22.29
C LEU A 13 24.54 18.85 -21.24
N THR A 14 25.62 19.49 -21.68
CA THR A 14 26.62 20.10 -20.78
C THR A 14 26.07 21.32 -20.04
N SER A 15 25.23 22.15 -20.67
CA SER A 15 24.51 23.25 -19.99
C SER A 15 23.54 22.79 -18.90
N ARG A 16 23.19 21.50 -18.86
CA ARG A 16 22.36 20.88 -17.82
C ARG A 16 23.17 20.16 -16.74
N GLY A 17 24.50 20.25 -16.77
CA GLY A 17 25.38 19.73 -15.73
C GLY A 17 25.97 18.35 -16.01
N VAL A 18 25.90 17.84 -17.25
CA VAL A 18 26.58 16.61 -17.65
C VAL A 18 28.02 16.92 -18.08
N PRO A 19 29.05 16.23 -17.56
CA PRO A 19 30.42 16.34 -18.06
C PRO A 19 30.51 16.08 -19.56
N ARG A 20 31.40 16.80 -20.27
CA ARG A 20 31.48 16.73 -21.75
C ARG A 20 31.68 15.32 -22.30
N SER A 21 32.58 14.53 -21.70
CA SER A 21 32.85 13.16 -22.11
C SER A 21 31.63 12.24 -21.95
N GLU A 22 30.86 12.43 -20.87
CA GLU A 22 29.61 11.71 -20.64
C GLU A 22 28.51 12.18 -21.59
N ALA A 23 28.44 13.48 -21.88
CA ALA A 23 27.51 14.05 -22.85
C ALA A 23 27.76 13.51 -24.28
N GLU A 24 29.03 13.31 -24.67
CA GLU A 24 29.41 12.70 -25.95
C GLU A 24 28.93 11.23 -26.04
N ALA A 25 29.17 10.44 -24.99
CA ALA A 25 28.71 9.06 -24.93
C ALA A 25 27.18 8.95 -24.92
N LEU A 26 26.51 9.77 -24.11
CA LEU A 26 25.05 9.82 -24.00
C LEU A 26 24.39 10.23 -25.32
N LEU A 27 24.95 11.23 -26.01
CA LEU A 27 24.47 11.65 -27.32
C LEU A 27 24.65 10.54 -28.36
N GLY A 28 25.83 9.92 -28.43
CA GLY A 28 26.11 8.84 -29.37
C GLY A 28 25.15 7.65 -29.20
N GLY A 29 24.97 7.19 -27.95
CA GLY A 29 24.01 6.12 -27.64
C GLY A 29 22.57 6.50 -27.96
N THR A 30 22.16 7.75 -27.68
CA THR A 30 20.82 8.25 -27.97
C THR A 30 20.53 8.29 -29.47
N LEU A 31 21.46 8.79 -30.28
CA LEU A 31 21.33 8.83 -31.74
C LEU A 31 21.22 7.42 -32.33
N SER A 32 22.03 6.48 -31.81
CA SER A 32 21.95 5.07 -32.20
C SER A 32 20.59 4.46 -31.82
N ALA A 33 20.05 4.79 -30.66
CA ALA A 33 18.73 4.32 -30.23
C ALA A 33 17.62 4.86 -31.15
N TRP A 34 17.64 6.15 -31.50
CA TRP A 34 16.63 6.73 -32.40
C TRP A 34 16.67 6.16 -33.81
N ALA A 35 17.80 5.61 -34.25
CA ALA A 35 17.92 4.95 -35.56
C ALA A 35 17.07 3.68 -35.69
N CYS A 36 16.62 3.06 -34.58
CA CYS A 36 15.77 1.87 -34.64
C CYS A 36 14.33 2.15 -35.12
N GLY A 37 13.89 3.42 -35.11
CA GLY A 37 12.57 3.84 -35.58
C GLY A 37 11.40 3.62 -34.61
N ASP A 38 11.52 2.71 -33.63
CA ASP A 38 10.55 2.54 -32.54
C ASP A 38 10.92 3.45 -31.35
N ARG A 39 10.08 4.47 -31.10
CA ARG A 39 10.31 5.44 -30.02
C ARG A 39 10.22 4.84 -28.63
N CYS A 40 9.36 3.85 -28.41
CA CYS A 40 9.24 3.17 -27.12
C CYS A 40 10.47 2.29 -26.85
N GLN A 41 10.93 1.55 -27.87
CA GLN A 41 12.16 0.77 -27.77
C GLN A 41 13.39 1.67 -27.57
N ALA A 42 13.48 2.77 -28.33
CA ALA A 42 14.55 3.75 -28.20
C ALA A 42 14.56 4.36 -26.79
N TRP A 43 13.40 4.78 -26.27
CA TRP A 43 13.31 5.32 -24.92
C TRP A 43 13.68 4.30 -23.85
N ARG A 44 13.24 3.04 -23.99
CA ARG A 44 13.62 1.97 -23.07
C ARG A 44 15.14 1.81 -23.01
N TYR A 45 15.81 1.79 -24.16
CA TYR A 45 17.28 1.74 -24.20
C TYR A 45 17.91 2.96 -23.55
N ILE A 46 17.48 4.19 -23.90
CA ILE A 46 18.02 5.42 -23.33
C ILE A 46 17.85 5.45 -21.81
N SER A 47 16.64 5.15 -21.32
CA SER A 47 16.29 5.22 -19.90
C SER A 47 16.93 4.12 -19.05
N GLN A 48 17.09 2.91 -19.58
CA GLN A 48 17.60 1.77 -18.81
C GLN A 48 19.09 1.51 -18.99
N GLN A 49 19.69 1.92 -20.12
CA GLN A 49 21.09 1.58 -20.46
C GLN A 49 22.03 2.80 -20.50
N LEU A 50 21.50 4.00 -20.76
CA LEU A 50 22.34 5.21 -20.88
C LEU A 50 22.19 6.15 -19.69
N LEU A 51 20.96 6.40 -19.26
CA LEU A 51 20.67 7.28 -18.14
C LEU A 51 20.90 6.58 -16.80
N THR A 52 21.34 7.35 -15.82
CA THR A 52 21.55 6.89 -14.43
C THR A 52 20.89 7.87 -13.47
N PRO A 53 20.54 7.45 -12.23
CA PRO A 53 19.98 8.37 -11.23
C PRO A 53 20.88 9.57 -10.86
N ALA A 54 22.17 9.53 -11.22
CA ALA A 54 23.12 10.62 -10.98
C ALA A 54 23.02 11.73 -12.03
N HIS A 55 22.45 11.45 -13.21
CA HIS A 55 22.25 12.46 -14.22
C HIS A 55 21.23 13.52 -13.74
N PRO A 56 21.46 14.82 -14.03
CA PRO A 56 20.50 15.86 -13.70
C PRO A 56 19.13 15.60 -14.34
N PHE A 57 18.04 15.70 -13.58
CA PHE A 57 16.70 15.38 -14.08
C PHE A 57 16.30 16.15 -15.35
N GLY A 58 16.81 17.37 -15.55
CA GLY A 58 16.60 18.12 -16.79
C GLY A 58 17.12 17.42 -18.06
N VAL A 59 18.11 16.53 -17.93
CA VAL A 59 18.64 15.70 -19.02
C VAL A 59 17.65 14.57 -19.35
N HIS A 60 17.12 13.90 -18.33
CA HIS A 60 16.07 12.89 -18.48
C HIS A 60 14.85 13.46 -19.21
N GLN A 61 14.41 14.65 -18.81
CA GLN A 61 13.30 15.37 -19.45
C GLN A 61 13.61 15.71 -20.92
N LEU A 62 14.79 16.27 -21.18
CA LEU A 62 15.21 16.62 -22.54
C LEU A 62 15.20 15.39 -23.46
N LEU A 63 15.87 14.31 -23.07
CA LEU A 63 15.96 13.12 -23.91
C LEU A 63 14.60 12.44 -24.12
N HIS A 64 13.72 12.42 -23.10
CA HIS A 64 12.34 11.92 -23.25
C HIS A 64 11.57 12.74 -24.29
N GLN A 65 11.58 14.07 -24.15
CA GLN A 65 10.88 14.99 -25.07
C GLN A 65 11.38 14.83 -26.51
N ARG A 66 12.70 14.70 -26.71
CA ARG A 66 13.28 14.49 -28.04
C ARG A 66 12.92 13.13 -28.62
N THR A 67 12.97 12.07 -27.81
CA THR A 67 12.61 10.70 -28.23
C THR A 67 11.15 10.62 -28.71
N PHE A 68 10.25 11.35 -28.05
CA PHE A 68 8.83 11.39 -28.39
C PHE A 68 8.42 12.66 -29.18
N ALA A 69 9.37 13.38 -29.79
CA ALA A 69 9.06 14.56 -30.60
C ALA A 69 8.17 14.21 -31.79
N GLY A 70 6.94 14.76 -31.84
CA GLY A 70 5.94 14.40 -32.85
C GLY A 70 5.13 13.14 -32.52
N TRP A 71 5.14 12.68 -31.26
CA TRP A 71 4.21 11.68 -30.75
C TRP A 71 2.76 12.17 -30.87
N ASP A 72 1.90 11.34 -31.44
CA ASP A 72 0.47 11.64 -31.57
C ASP A 72 -0.24 11.39 -30.24
N SER A 73 -0.17 12.37 -29.35
CA SER A 73 -0.79 12.27 -28.03
C SER A 73 -2.32 12.26 -28.07
N ALA A 74 -2.92 12.76 -29.15
CA ALA A 74 -4.37 12.77 -29.31
C ALA A 74 -4.90 11.37 -29.59
N ALA A 75 -4.23 10.60 -30.47
CA ALA A 75 -4.65 9.24 -30.78
C ALA A 75 -4.12 8.18 -29.79
N ARG A 76 -2.95 8.42 -29.16
CA ARG A 76 -2.23 7.40 -28.38
C ARG A 76 -2.15 7.69 -26.88
N GLY A 77 -2.67 8.83 -26.43
CA GLY A 77 -2.44 9.34 -25.07
C GLY A 77 -1.01 9.87 -24.86
N PRO A 78 -0.65 10.29 -23.63
CA PRO A 78 0.68 10.82 -23.35
C PRO A 78 1.81 9.85 -23.72
N ALA A 79 3.01 10.37 -23.96
CA ALA A 79 4.16 9.50 -24.21
C ALA A 79 4.51 8.69 -22.94
N PRO A 80 4.74 7.37 -23.05
CA PRO A 80 5.09 6.56 -21.89
C PRO A 80 6.48 6.94 -21.36
N VAL A 81 6.66 6.82 -20.05
CA VAL A 81 7.97 6.99 -19.39
C VAL A 81 8.59 5.64 -19.05
N TRP A 82 7.78 4.59 -18.96
CA TRP A 82 8.24 3.21 -18.88
C TRP A 82 7.36 2.31 -19.74
N SER A 83 7.97 1.27 -20.31
CA SER A 83 7.28 0.21 -21.04
C SER A 83 7.98 -1.10 -20.75
N PRO A 84 7.26 -2.16 -20.36
CA PRO A 84 7.89 -3.41 -19.98
C PRO A 84 8.61 -4.04 -21.18
N SER A 85 9.72 -4.72 -20.95
CA SER A 85 10.30 -5.68 -21.89
C SER A 85 9.50 -6.99 -21.89
N ASP A 86 9.71 -7.84 -22.88
CA ASP A 86 9.08 -9.17 -22.92
C ASP A 86 9.48 -10.05 -21.72
N GLU A 87 10.71 -9.89 -21.24
CA GLU A 87 11.19 -10.56 -20.02
C GLU A 87 10.46 -10.04 -18.77
N GLU A 88 10.32 -8.72 -18.63
CA GLU A 88 9.59 -8.11 -17.52
C GLU A 88 8.12 -8.54 -17.53
N VAL A 89 7.49 -8.57 -18.70
CA VAL A 89 6.13 -9.10 -18.91
C VAL A 89 6.02 -10.54 -18.44
N GLY A 90 6.87 -11.42 -18.97
CA GLY A 90 6.84 -12.87 -18.68
C GLY A 90 7.10 -13.19 -17.21
N ALA A 91 7.78 -12.31 -16.49
CA ALA A 91 8.04 -12.47 -15.07
C ALA A 91 6.84 -12.10 -14.17
N THR A 92 5.79 -11.41 -14.68
CA THR A 92 4.66 -10.97 -13.85
C THR A 92 3.74 -12.12 -13.43
N ASN A 93 3.09 -11.96 -12.27
CA ASN A 93 2.08 -12.86 -11.71
C ASN A 93 0.97 -13.18 -12.72
N VAL A 94 0.41 -12.14 -13.36
CA VAL A 94 -0.69 -12.28 -14.31
C VAL A 94 -0.23 -13.01 -15.57
N ALA A 95 0.93 -12.64 -16.14
CA ALA A 95 1.45 -13.35 -17.31
C ALA A 95 1.68 -14.84 -17.05
N ALA A 96 2.26 -15.16 -15.89
CA ALA A 96 2.53 -16.55 -15.51
C ALA A 96 1.26 -17.39 -15.35
N ALA A 97 0.14 -16.78 -14.92
CA ALA A 97 -1.11 -17.50 -14.63
C ALA A 97 -2.13 -17.47 -15.78
N TYR A 98 -2.20 -16.36 -16.53
CA TYR A 98 -3.27 -16.07 -17.49
C TYR A 98 -2.76 -15.58 -18.86
N GLY A 99 -1.45 -15.43 -19.04
CA GLY A 99 -0.85 -14.87 -20.25
C GLY A 99 -0.69 -13.34 -20.21
N ALA A 100 0.06 -12.82 -21.18
CA ALA A 100 0.52 -11.43 -21.19
C ALA A 100 -0.55 -10.38 -21.57
N ASP A 101 -1.72 -10.80 -22.07
CA ASP A 101 -2.81 -9.88 -22.44
C ASP A 101 -3.63 -9.51 -21.20
N PHE A 102 -3.27 -8.37 -20.58
CA PHE A 102 -4.01 -7.85 -19.43
C PHE A 102 -5.47 -7.52 -19.76
N ALA A 103 -5.79 -7.09 -20.99
CA ALA A 103 -7.16 -6.77 -21.36
C ALA A 103 -8.02 -8.05 -21.43
N ALA A 104 -7.48 -9.17 -21.89
CA ALA A 104 -8.15 -10.46 -21.80
C ALA A 104 -8.37 -10.90 -20.35
N PHE A 105 -7.38 -10.70 -19.48
CA PHE A 105 -7.50 -11.00 -18.06
C PHE A 105 -8.55 -10.11 -17.36
N GLN A 106 -8.58 -8.81 -17.66
CA GLN A 106 -9.62 -7.90 -17.15
C GLN A 106 -11.01 -8.36 -17.61
N ARG A 107 -11.19 -8.70 -18.89
CA ARG A 107 -12.49 -9.18 -19.41
C ARG A 107 -12.94 -10.45 -18.70
N LEU A 108 -12.03 -11.39 -18.45
CA LEU A 108 -12.31 -12.60 -17.67
C LEU A 108 -12.80 -12.24 -16.26
N SER A 109 -12.14 -11.29 -15.60
CA SER A 109 -12.47 -10.88 -14.23
C SER A 109 -13.87 -10.29 -14.06
N VAL A 110 -14.41 -9.68 -15.13
CA VAL A 110 -15.75 -9.07 -15.14
C VAL A 110 -16.80 -10.04 -15.69
N ALA A 111 -16.53 -10.68 -16.83
CA ALA A 111 -17.51 -11.50 -17.52
C ALA A 111 -17.75 -12.86 -16.85
N GLN A 112 -16.81 -13.34 -16.03
CA GLN A 112 -16.91 -14.64 -15.35
C GLN A 112 -16.51 -14.52 -13.87
N PRO A 113 -17.28 -13.79 -13.04
CA PRO A 113 -16.94 -13.55 -11.64
C PRO A 113 -16.85 -14.84 -10.82
N GLU A 114 -17.71 -15.83 -11.11
CA GLU A 114 -17.69 -17.16 -10.46
C GLU A 114 -16.32 -17.85 -10.63
N VAL A 115 -15.77 -17.84 -11.84
CA VAL A 115 -14.48 -18.46 -12.16
C VAL A 115 -13.34 -17.63 -11.55
N PHE A 116 -13.37 -16.32 -11.79
CA PHE A 116 -12.31 -15.42 -11.37
C PHE A 116 -12.13 -15.40 -9.85
N TRP A 117 -13.20 -15.15 -9.08
CA TRP A 117 -13.07 -14.99 -7.63
C TRP A 117 -12.78 -16.31 -6.92
N ARG A 118 -13.29 -17.46 -7.39
CA ARG A 118 -12.86 -18.77 -6.86
C ARG A 118 -11.37 -19.03 -7.10
N ALA A 119 -10.86 -18.66 -8.28
CA ALA A 119 -9.43 -18.74 -8.55
C ALA A 119 -8.64 -17.82 -7.62
N MET A 120 -9.13 -16.60 -7.33
CA MET A 120 -8.46 -15.68 -6.39
C MET A 120 -8.48 -16.18 -4.95
N LEU A 121 -9.60 -16.75 -4.46
CA LEU A 121 -9.65 -17.41 -3.14
C LEU A 121 -8.57 -18.49 -3.01
N THR A 122 -8.41 -19.30 -4.06
CA THR A 122 -7.40 -20.37 -4.11
C THR A 122 -5.98 -19.78 -4.18
N ARG A 123 -5.76 -18.79 -5.05
CA ARG A 123 -4.45 -18.16 -5.26
C ARG A 123 -3.92 -17.44 -4.02
N LEU A 124 -4.80 -16.82 -3.26
CA LEU A 124 -4.48 -16.11 -2.02
C LEU A 124 -4.43 -17.04 -0.80
N GLY A 125 -4.78 -18.33 -0.97
CA GLY A 125 -4.78 -19.30 0.12
C GLY A 125 -5.79 -18.97 1.20
N ILE A 126 -6.98 -18.47 0.83
CA ILE A 126 -8.00 -18.07 1.81
C ILE A 126 -8.49 -19.31 2.58
N VAL A 127 -8.25 -19.29 3.89
CA VAL A 127 -8.68 -20.33 4.83
C VAL A 127 -10.15 -20.12 5.15
N GLN A 128 -10.94 -21.19 5.02
CA GLN A 128 -12.39 -21.16 5.12
C GLN A 128 -12.84 -22.33 5.99
N GLN A 129 -13.66 -22.07 7.00
CA GLN A 129 -14.36 -23.13 7.73
C GLN A 129 -15.47 -23.72 6.87
N GLN A 130 -16.11 -22.88 6.06
CA GLN A 130 -17.15 -23.27 5.12
C GLN A 130 -16.98 -22.48 3.81
N PRO A 131 -16.92 -23.14 2.65
CA PRO A 131 -16.79 -22.45 1.36
C PRO A 131 -18.11 -21.78 0.94
N PRO A 132 -18.05 -20.77 0.05
CA PRO A 132 -19.25 -20.16 -0.53
C PRO A 132 -20.01 -21.14 -1.42
N ALA A 133 -21.35 -21.09 -1.36
CA ALA A 133 -22.22 -21.83 -2.28
C ALA A 133 -22.04 -21.35 -3.73
N GLN A 134 -21.97 -20.03 -3.93
CA GLN A 134 -21.67 -19.33 -5.18
C GLN A 134 -20.87 -18.06 -4.88
N VAL A 135 -20.24 -17.45 -5.88
CA VAL A 135 -19.45 -16.21 -5.70
C VAL A 135 -20.36 -15.00 -5.47
N ILE A 136 -21.45 -14.91 -6.22
CA ILE A 136 -22.37 -13.78 -6.16
C ILE A 136 -23.80 -14.26 -6.40
N ASP A 137 -24.72 -13.80 -5.57
CA ASP A 137 -26.16 -13.92 -5.78
C ASP A 137 -26.73 -12.53 -6.08
N LEU A 138 -27.44 -12.42 -7.20
CA LEU A 138 -28.05 -11.19 -7.69
C LEU A 138 -29.58 -11.25 -7.69
N SER A 139 -30.18 -12.19 -6.96
CA SER A 139 -31.63 -12.34 -6.87
C SER A 139 -32.35 -11.09 -6.35
N ASP A 140 -31.70 -10.29 -5.49
CA ASP A 140 -32.20 -9.00 -5.00
C ASP A 140 -31.77 -7.78 -5.87
N GLY A 141 -31.18 -8.04 -7.04
CA GLY A 141 -30.75 -7.02 -7.99
C GLY A 141 -29.29 -6.59 -7.84
N VAL A 142 -28.77 -5.91 -8.87
CA VAL A 142 -27.35 -5.50 -8.96
C VAL A 142 -26.95 -4.43 -7.94
N GLU A 143 -27.92 -3.71 -7.37
CA GLU A 143 -27.70 -2.72 -6.32
C GLU A 143 -27.59 -3.35 -4.91
N GLN A 144 -28.01 -4.61 -4.76
CA GLN A 144 -27.94 -5.37 -3.50
C GLN A 144 -27.32 -6.76 -3.71
N PRO A 145 -26.06 -6.84 -4.18
CA PRO A 145 -25.41 -8.11 -4.46
C PRO A 145 -25.05 -8.83 -3.15
N HIS A 146 -25.35 -10.12 -3.06
CA HIS A 146 -24.87 -10.96 -1.95
C HIS A 146 -23.63 -11.73 -2.40
N TRP A 147 -22.48 -11.27 -1.95
CA TRP A 147 -21.20 -11.91 -2.27
C TRP A 147 -20.90 -13.06 -1.31
N MET A 148 -20.43 -14.17 -1.87
CA MET A 148 -19.98 -15.37 -1.17
C MET A 148 -21.00 -15.95 -0.15
N PRO A 149 -22.30 -16.11 -0.51
CA PRO A 149 -23.31 -16.64 0.39
C PRO A 149 -22.91 -17.99 0.99
N GLY A 150 -23.11 -18.11 2.31
CA GLY A 150 -22.78 -19.32 3.09
C GLY A 150 -21.31 -19.47 3.48
N MET A 151 -20.41 -18.63 2.96
CA MET A 151 -18.99 -18.68 3.33
C MET A 151 -18.78 -18.27 4.78
N ARG A 152 -18.01 -19.07 5.53
CA ARG A 152 -17.57 -18.76 6.90
C ARG A 152 -16.06 -18.80 7.02
N LEU A 153 -15.49 -17.72 7.53
CA LEU A 153 -14.04 -17.52 7.64
C LEU A 153 -13.69 -16.55 8.78
N ASN A 154 -12.39 -16.46 9.06
CA ASN A 154 -11.79 -15.30 9.69
C ASN A 154 -10.56 -14.88 8.88
N ILE A 155 -10.58 -13.69 8.29
CA ILE A 155 -9.54 -13.25 7.37
C ILE A 155 -8.17 -13.05 8.04
N ALA A 156 -8.13 -12.85 9.36
CA ALA A 156 -6.87 -12.79 10.10
C ALA A 156 -6.14 -14.15 10.08
N GLU A 157 -6.87 -15.27 10.09
CA GLU A 157 -6.28 -16.60 9.93
C GLU A 157 -5.58 -16.74 8.59
N SER A 158 -6.23 -16.32 7.50
CA SER A 158 -5.63 -16.36 6.15
C SER A 158 -4.37 -15.49 6.08
N ALA A 159 -4.40 -14.29 6.68
CA ALA A 159 -3.23 -13.40 6.73
C ALA A 159 -2.05 -13.98 7.54
N LEU A 160 -2.33 -14.79 8.55
CA LEU A 160 -1.31 -15.42 9.39
C LEU A 160 -0.85 -16.79 8.87
N ALA A 161 -1.67 -17.49 8.10
CA ALA A 161 -1.33 -18.78 7.47
C ALA A 161 -0.48 -18.62 6.20
N SER A 162 -0.72 -17.55 5.43
CA SER A 162 -0.01 -17.29 4.18
C SER A 162 1.42 -16.77 4.38
N GLY A 163 2.38 -17.27 3.61
CA GLY A 163 3.56 -16.49 3.24
C GLY A 163 4.96 -16.90 3.71
N ALA A 164 5.88 -15.96 3.50
CA ALA A 164 7.33 -16.06 3.67
C ALA A 164 7.78 -16.22 5.14
N ALA A 165 9.09 -16.49 5.33
CA ALA A 165 9.69 -16.66 6.65
C ALA A 165 9.52 -15.42 7.55
N ALA A 166 9.61 -14.21 6.99
CA ALA A 166 9.30 -12.94 7.67
C ALA A 166 7.89 -12.46 7.32
N ALA A 167 7.18 -11.92 8.32
CA ALA A 167 5.88 -11.28 8.15
C ALA A 167 5.97 -9.75 8.25
N VAL A 168 6.84 -9.26 9.14
CA VAL A 168 7.09 -7.82 9.31
C VAL A 168 8.59 -7.57 9.39
N VAL A 169 9.06 -6.54 8.70
CA VAL A 169 10.34 -5.90 8.94
C VAL A 169 10.06 -4.47 9.39
N TRP A 170 10.62 -4.05 10.51
CA TRP A 170 10.31 -2.74 11.06
C TRP A 170 11.50 -2.05 11.70
N GLN A 171 11.43 -0.74 11.82
CA GLN A 171 12.48 0.06 12.44
C GLN A 171 11.88 1.26 13.20
N ALA A 172 12.14 1.30 14.51
CA ALA A 172 11.95 2.48 15.33
C ALA A 172 12.91 3.62 14.91
N PRO A 173 12.56 4.90 15.12
CA PRO A 173 13.47 6.01 14.84
C PRO A 173 14.82 5.84 15.56
N GLY A 174 15.91 5.78 14.79
CA GLY A 174 17.27 5.58 15.34
C GLY A 174 17.58 4.17 15.85
N GLY A 175 16.62 3.24 15.80
CA GLY A 175 16.79 1.86 16.23
C GLY A 175 17.39 0.94 15.15
N ALA A 176 17.73 -0.29 15.53
CA ALA A 176 18.12 -1.33 14.58
C ALA A 176 16.91 -1.90 13.81
N LEU A 177 17.14 -2.36 12.59
CA LEU A 177 16.12 -3.06 11.79
C LEU A 177 15.75 -4.39 12.48
N GLN A 178 14.47 -4.60 12.74
CA GLN A 178 13.92 -5.80 13.34
C GLN A 178 13.19 -6.64 12.29
N ARG A 179 13.28 -7.96 12.39
CA ARG A 179 12.55 -8.91 11.53
C ARG A 179 11.71 -9.82 12.41
N VAL A 180 10.42 -9.88 12.11
CA VAL A 180 9.43 -10.68 12.83
C VAL A 180 8.97 -11.79 11.89
N SER A 181 9.09 -13.04 12.36
CA SER A 181 8.63 -14.20 11.61
C SER A 181 7.10 -14.27 11.58
N ARG A 182 6.55 -15.07 10.67
CA ARG A 182 5.10 -15.33 10.63
C ARG A 182 4.60 -15.94 11.94
N ALA A 183 5.33 -16.92 12.48
CA ALA A 183 4.99 -17.57 13.75
C ALA A 183 5.04 -16.58 14.93
N GLN A 184 6.04 -15.70 14.97
CA GLN A 184 6.13 -14.68 16.02
C GLN A 184 4.96 -13.70 15.93
N LEU A 185 4.61 -13.22 14.73
CA LEU A 185 3.44 -12.36 14.55
C LEU A 185 2.15 -13.07 15.00
N ALA A 186 1.97 -14.36 14.66
CA ALA A 186 0.80 -15.13 15.08
C ALA A 186 0.73 -15.28 16.61
N ALA A 187 1.86 -15.55 17.27
CA ALA A 187 1.94 -15.65 18.73
C ALA A 187 1.63 -14.30 19.41
N ASP A 188 2.16 -13.19 18.89
CA ASP A 188 1.88 -11.86 19.44
C ASP A 188 0.41 -11.46 19.24
N VAL A 189 -0.19 -11.82 18.10
CA VAL A 189 -1.63 -11.65 17.85
C VAL A 189 -2.46 -12.51 18.81
N ALA A 190 -2.05 -13.75 19.04
CA ALA A 190 -2.75 -14.69 19.93
C ALA A 190 -2.76 -14.19 21.37
N ARG A 191 -1.59 -13.80 21.89
CA ARG A 191 -1.43 -13.24 23.23
C ARG A 191 -2.24 -11.98 23.40
N PHE A 192 -2.17 -11.03 22.46
CA PHE A 192 -2.90 -9.78 22.60
C PHE A 192 -4.42 -9.98 22.46
N ALA A 193 -4.88 -10.88 21.57
CA ALA A 193 -6.29 -11.26 21.48
C ALA A 193 -6.79 -11.89 22.79
N GLY A 194 -6.01 -12.78 23.40
CA GLY A 194 -6.29 -13.34 24.73
C GLY A 194 -6.38 -12.26 25.81
N ALA A 195 -5.47 -11.29 25.79
CA ALA A 195 -5.48 -10.16 26.70
C ALA A 195 -6.74 -9.29 26.57
N LEU A 196 -7.16 -8.99 25.33
CA LEU A 196 -8.42 -8.26 25.08
C LEU A 196 -9.64 -9.01 25.64
N ARG A 197 -9.68 -10.35 25.56
CA ARG A 197 -10.76 -11.15 26.16
C ARG A 197 -10.83 -11.02 27.68
N THR A 198 -9.70 -10.88 28.37
CA THR A 198 -9.69 -10.66 29.84
C THR A 198 -10.37 -9.34 30.22
N LEU A 199 -10.41 -8.38 29.30
CA LEU A 199 -11.13 -7.11 29.46
C LEU A 199 -12.62 -7.19 29.09
N GLY A 200 -13.10 -8.38 28.69
CA GLY A 200 -14.47 -8.62 28.23
C GLY A 200 -14.72 -8.25 26.77
N LEU A 201 -13.68 -7.99 25.98
CA LEU A 201 -13.82 -7.61 24.57
C LEU A 201 -13.86 -8.86 23.66
N GLY A 202 -14.75 -8.85 22.67
CA GLY A 202 -14.93 -9.99 21.78
C GLY A 202 -15.79 -9.73 20.54
N ALA A 203 -16.39 -10.78 20.01
CA ALA A 203 -17.16 -10.70 18.77
C ALA A 203 -18.25 -9.62 18.82
N ASN A 204 -18.41 -8.87 17.73
CA ASN A 204 -19.34 -7.74 17.56
C ASN A 204 -19.01 -6.46 18.33
N ASP A 205 -17.94 -6.42 19.12
CA ASP A 205 -17.41 -5.16 19.63
C ASP A 205 -16.79 -4.32 18.51
N ARG A 206 -16.81 -3.01 18.70
CA ARG A 206 -16.14 -2.04 17.82
C ARG A 206 -15.01 -1.42 18.62
N ILE A 207 -13.78 -1.76 18.27
CA ILE A 207 -12.58 -1.35 18.99
C ILE A 207 -11.88 -0.31 18.16
N ALA A 208 -11.88 0.94 18.62
CA ALA A 208 -11.23 2.01 17.89
C ALA A 208 -9.72 1.90 17.96
N MET A 209 -9.05 2.27 16.89
CA MET A 209 -7.61 2.30 16.82
C MET A 209 -7.14 3.66 16.36
N MET A 210 -6.42 4.35 17.25
CA MET A 210 -5.76 5.61 16.99
C MET A 210 -4.28 5.45 17.35
N MET A 211 -3.53 4.85 16.42
CA MET A 211 -2.12 4.50 16.57
C MET A 211 -1.35 4.84 15.28
N PRO A 212 -0.05 5.16 15.37
CA PRO A 212 0.81 5.19 14.19
C PRO A 212 0.91 3.80 13.55
N MET A 213 1.19 3.73 12.25
CA MET A 213 1.47 2.46 11.58
C MET A 213 2.79 1.88 12.11
N SER A 214 2.67 0.95 13.04
CA SER A 214 3.74 0.37 13.85
C SER A 214 3.58 -1.14 13.91
N TYR A 215 4.59 -1.84 14.41
CA TYR A 215 4.45 -3.28 14.62
C TYR A 215 3.28 -3.58 15.59
N LEU A 216 3.15 -2.81 16.66
CA LEU A 216 2.06 -2.95 17.64
C LEU A 216 0.68 -2.72 17.02
N SER A 217 0.55 -1.75 16.11
CA SER A 217 -0.74 -1.50 15.47
C SER A 217 -1.14 -2.65 14.54
N VAL A 218 -0.20 -3.32 13.87
CA VAL A 218 -0.48 -4.53 13.08
C VAL A 218 -0.94 -5.68 13.98
N VAL A 219 -0.26 -5.90 15.11
CA VAL A 219 -0.67 -6.90 16.12
C VAL A 219 -2.08 -6.60 16.62
N GLY A 220 -2.33 -5.37 17.07
CA GLY A 220 -3.64 -4.96 17.58
C GLY A 220 -4.75 -5.11 16.54
N TYR A 221 -4.49 -4.72 15.29
CA TYR A 221 -5.47 -4.80 14.21
C TYR A 221 -5.89 -6.25 13.95
N LEU A 222 -4.91 -7.16 13.79
CA LEU A 222 -5.18 -8.57 13.55
C LEU A 222 -5.79 -9.28 14.77
N SER A 223 -5.43 -8.89 16.00
CA SER A 223 -6.06 -9.42 17.21
C SER A 223 -7.54 -9.07 17.28
N VAL A 224 -7.92 -7.81 17.03
CA VAL A 224 -9.32 -7.39 17.00
C VAL A 224 -10.10 -8.19 15.95
N VAL A 225 -9.56 -8.33 14.74
CA VAL A 225 -10.23 -9.11 13.68
C VAL A 225 -10.31 -10.61 14.04
N SER A 226 -9.29 -11.19 14.66
CA SER A 226 -9.32 -12.61 15.07
C SER A 226 -10.42 -12.90 16.10
N LEU A 227 -10.76 -11.91 16.95
CA LEU A 227 -11.84 -12.02 17.93
C LEU A 227 -13.24 -11.94 17.32
N GLY A 228 -13.35 -11.57 16.04
CA GLY A 228 -14.63 -11.25 15.41
C GLY A 228 -15.15 -9.85 15.79
N ALA A 229 -14.30 -9.02 16.39
CA ALA A 229 -14.57 -7.60 16.59
C ALA A 229 -14.24 -6.79 15.32
N ALA A 230 -14.77 -5.58 15.23
CA ALA A 230 -14.48 -4.65 14.14
C ALA A 230 -13.49 -3.58 14.62
N VAL A 231 -12.43 -3.34 13.83
CA VAL A 231 -11.51 -2.23 14.07
C VAL A 231 -12.16 -0.92 13.61
N VAL A 232 -12.28 0.08 14.47
CA VAL A 232 -12.71 1.42 14.07
C VAL A 232 -11.47 2.28 13.82
N SER A 233 -11.13 2.45 12.54
CA SER A 233 -9.90 3.11 12.11
C SER A 233 -10.03 4.64 12.23
N ILE A 234 -9.19 5.25 13.06
CA ILE A 234 -9.17 6.70 13.31
C ILE A 234 -7.77 7.26 13.02
N ALA A 235 -7.69 8.29 12.19
CA ALA A 235 -6.42 8.91 11.84
C ALA A 235 -5.75 9.52 13.08
N ASP A 236 -4.46 9.25 13.23
CA ASP A 236 -3.62 9.73 14.34
C ASP A 236 -3.38 11.25 14.34
N SER A 237 -3.76 11.92 13.24
CA SER A 237 -3.70 13.37 13.05
C SER A 237 -4.93 14.13 13.54
N PHE A 238 -6.06 13.46 13.81
CA PHE A 238 -7.32 14.12 14.16
C PHE A 238 -7.29 14.76 15.55
N ALA A 239 -8.04 15.86 15.67
CA ALA A 239 -8.28 16.55 16.94
C ALA A 239 -9.27 15.75 17.82
N ALA A 240 -9.30 16.06 19.11
CA ALA A 240 -10.14 15.34 20.09
C ALA A 240 -11.64 15.34 19.71
N GLU A 241 -12.16 16.45 19.18
CA GLU A 241 -13.56 16.55 18.74
C GLU A 241 -13.86 15.61 17.56
N GLU A 242 -12.95 15.57 16.57
CA GLU A 242 -13.06 14.68 15.42
C GLU A 242 -12.99 13.20 15.81
N VAL A 243 -12.17 12.87 16.83
CA VAL A 243 -12.09 11.54 17.42
C VAL A 243 -13.41 11.20 18.12
N ALA A 244 -13.92 12.09 18.97
CA ALA A 244 -15.17 11.88 19.72
C ALA A 244 -16.38 11.58 18.81
N VAL A 245 -16.51 12.32 17.70
CA VAL A 245 -17.57 12.09 16.71
C VAL A 245 -17.52 10.67 16.15
N ARG A 246 -16.32 10.17 15.78
CA ARG A 246 -16.15 8.84 15.21
C ARG A 246 -16.38 7.72 16.22
N LEU A 247 -15.90 7.91 17.45
CA LEU A 247 -16.16 6.98 18.56
C LEU A 247 -17.65 6.82 18.82
N ARG A 248 -18.41 7.93 18.79
CA ARG A 248 -19.87 7.92 18.93
C ARG A 248 -20.56 7.23 17.76
N ILE A 249 -20.25 7.61 16.52
CA ILE A 249 -20.88 7.02 15.32
C ILE A 249 -20.66 5.50 15.29
N ALA A 250 -19.44 5.06 15.61
CA ALA A 250 -19.12 3.64 15.64
C ALA A 250 -19.57 2.93 16.93
N ASN A 251 -20.11 3.63 17.93
CA ASN A 251 -20.43 3.06 19.24
C ASN A 251 -19.26 2.19 19.77
N ALA A 252 -18.08 2.81 19.88
CA ALA A 252 -16.85 2.12 20.22
C ALA A 252 -16.85 1.61 21.68
N ALA A 253 -16.43 0.37 21.89
CA ALA A 253 -16.34 -0.27 23.22
C ALA A 253 -15.01 0.03 23.93
N ALA A 254 -13.94 0.23 23.17
CA ALA A 254 -12.60 0.54 23.67
C ALA A 254 -11.78 1.30 22.61
N VAL A 255 -10.65 1.87 23.02
CA VAL A 255 -9.68 2.50 22.12
C VAL A 255 -8.27 1.93 22.33
N LEU A 256 -7.68 1.40 21.26
CA LEU A 256 -6.25 1.09 21.19
C LEU A 256 -5.50 2.37 20.78
N THR A 257 -4.56 2.81 21.60
CA THR A 257 -3.78 4.02 21.32
C THR A 257 -2.36 3.91 21.85
N GLN A 258 -1.56 4.94 21.59
CA GLN A 258 -0.22 5.10 22.09
C GLN A 258 -0.16 6.39 22.92
N ASP A 259 0.77 6.50 23.84
CA ASP A 259 0.90 7.70 24.68
C ASP A 259 1.28 8.93 23.83
N VAL A 260 2.32 8.81 22.99
CA VAL A 260 2.80 9.86 22.08
C VAL A 260 3.29 9.28 20.76
N ILE A 261 3.26 10.09 19.69
CA ILE A 261 4.07 9.83 18.48
C ILE A 261 5.33 10.70 18.55
N VAL A 262 6.49 10.10 18.32
CA VAL A 262 7.77 10.81 18.20
C VAL A 262 8.13 10.94 16.72
N ARG A 263 8.15 12.17 16.19
CA ARG A 263 8.56 12.47 14.80
C ARG A 263 9.68 13.51 14.81
N GLY A 264 10.92 13.05 14.76
CA GLY A 264 12.09 13.91 14.99
C GLY A 264 12.03 14.49 16.41
N GLU A 265 12.19 15.81 16.54
CA GLU A 265 12.11 16.51 17.83
C GLU A 265 10.66 16.73 18.32
N LYS A 266 9.66 16.51 17.45
CA LYS A 266 8.25 16.73 17.81
C LYS A 266 7.67 15.52 18.52
N ARG A 267 7.00 15.79 19.65
CA ARG A 267 6.18 14.83 20.40
C ARG A 267 4.71 15.19 20.22
N LEU A 268 3.93 14.32 19.59
CA LEU A 268 2.51 14.52 19.34
C LEU A 268 1.71 13.72 20.38
N PRO A 269 0.93 14.37 21.27
CA PRO A 269 0.20 13.68 22.32
C PRO A 269 -1.01 12.93 21.73
N LEU A 270 -0.99 11.60 21.78
CA LEU A 270 -2.11 10.78 21.31
C LEU A 270 -3.07 10.45 22.43
N TYR A 271 -2.57 9.86 23.53
CA TYR A 271 -3.41 9.53 24.67
C TYR A 271 -4.16 10.75 25.26
N PRO A 272 -3.54 11.93 25.43
CA PRO A 272 -4.27 13.14 25.83
C PRO A 272 -5.44 13.52 24.90
N ARG A 273 -5.33 13.26 23.58
CA ARG A 273 -6.43 13.51 22.64
C ARG A 273 -7.56 12.51 22.84
N VAL A 274 -7.23 11.25 23.10
CA VAL A 274 -8.21 10.18 23.42
C VAL A 274 -8.95 10.51 24.73
N THR A 275 -8.24 10.98 25.76
CA THR A 275 -8.87 11.40 27.01
C THR A 275 -9.74 12.65 26.83
N ALA A 276 -9.27 13.64 26.06
CA ALA A 276 -10.04 14.85 25.77
C ALA A 276 -11.30 14.57 24.93
N ALA A 277 -11.25 13.54 24.07
CA ALA A 277 -12.39 13.03 23.32
C ALA A 277 -13.41 12.28 24.19
N LYS A 278 -13.16 12.14 25.50
CA LYS A 278 -13.98 11.35 26.44
C LYS A 278 -14.22 9.93 25.94
N ALA A 279 -13.19 9.34 25.35
CA ALA A 279 -13.24 7.99 24.83
C ALA A 279 -13.63 6.96 25.91
N PRO A 280 -14.17 5.79 25.50
CA PRO A 280 -14.31 4.63 26.39
C PRO A 280 -12.92 4.16 26.89
N ARG A 281 -12.86 3.01 27.57
CA ARG A 281 -11.61 2.43 28.07
C ARG A 281 -10.51 2.48 27.00
N ALA A 282 -9.39 3.08 27.33
CA ALA A 282 -8.21 3.11 26.49
C ALA A 282 -7.21 2.02 26.90
N ILE A 283 -6.61 1.37 25.91
CA ILE A 283 -5.46 0.47 26.06
C ILE A 283 -4.28 1.18 25.42
N VAL A 284 -3.30 1.57 26.24
CA VAL A 284 -2.27 2.55 25.87
C VAL A 284 -0.91 1.90 25.78
N ALA A 285 -0.32 1.91 24.59
CA ALA A 285 1.07 1.52 24.38
C ALA A 285 2.03 2.68 24.72
N SER A 286 3.15 2.37 25.36
CA SER A 286 4.28 3.30 25.45
C SER A 286 5.06 3.36 24.14
N ALA A 287 5.38 4.58 23.69
CA ALA A 287 6.34 4.87 22.62
C ALA A 287 7.81 4.66 23.00
N ALA A 288 8.09 4.40 24.28
CA ALA A 288 9.43 4.32 24.87
C ALA A 288 9.49 3.17 25.90
N ALA A 289 10.36 3.29 26.91
CA ALA A 289 10.47 2.29 27.98
C ALA A 289 9.29 2.33 28.97
N ALA A 290 8.66 3.50 29.13
CA ALA A 290 7.54 3.70 30.06
C ALA A 290 6.55 4.73 29.49
N LEU A 291 5.31 4.69 29.97
CA LEU A 291 4.29 5.68 29.60
C LEU A 291 4.76 7.09 29.98
N SER A 292 4.51 8.05 29.10
CA SER A 292 4.87 9.46 29.31
C SER A 292 3.99 10.20 30.31
N MET A 293 2.89 9.60 30.77
CA MET A 293 1.97 10.17 31.76
C MET A 293 1.15 9.06 32.45
N PRO A 294 0.58 9.33 33.65
CA PRO A 294 -0.35 8.40 34.27
C PRO A 294 -1.63 8.22 33.45
N LEU A 295 -2.23 7.04 33.58
CA LEU A 295 -3.50 6.70 32.93
C LEU A 295 -4.69 7.16 33.80
N ARG A 296 -5.80 7.49 33.14
CA ARG A 296 -7.12 7.68 33.75
C ARG A 296 -7.61 6.36 34.33
N ASP A 297 -8.38 6.45 35.42
CA ASP A 297 -9.04 5.29 36.04
C ASP A 297 -9.81 4.45 35.01
N GLY A 298 -9.52 3.15 35.01
CA GLY A 298 -10.14 2.18 34.11
C GLY A 298 -9.47 2.02 32.74
N ASP A 299 -8.55 2.90 32.36
CA ASP A 299 -7.63 2.70 31.23
C ASP A 299 -6.48 1.77 31.65
N VAL A 300 -5.88 1.06 30.68
CA VAL A 300 -4.86 0.04 30.96
C VAL A 300 -3.63 0.21 30.08
N SER A 301 -2.46 -0.13 30.63
CA SER A 301 -1.23 -0.19 29.83
C SER A 301 -1.25 -1.43 28.94
N TRP A 302 -0.94 -1.26 27.66
CA TRP A 302 -0.74 -2.37 26.73
C TRP A 302 0.32 -3.36 27.25
N GLN A 303 1.44 -2.85 27.75
CA GLN A 303 2.55 -3.67 28.25
C GLN A 303 2.15 -4.50 29.47
N GLN A 304 1.44 -3.89 30.43
CA GLN A 304 0.94 -4.61 31.61
C GLN A 304 -0.10 -5.65 31.23
N LEU A 305 -1.04 -5.27 30.37
CA LEU A 305 -2.08 -6.16 29.85
C LEU A 305 -1.48 -7.39 29.16
N LEU A 306 -0.40 -7.23 28.38
CA LEU A 306 0.32 -8.33 27.74
C LEU A 306 1.11 -9.20 28.72
N ALA A 307 1.62 -8.64 29.82
CA ALA A 307 2.36 -9.39 30.83
C ALA A 307 1.43 -10.31 31.65
N GLU A 308 0.18 -9.91 31.82
CA GLU A 308 -0.86 -10.66 32.53
C GLU A 308 -1.68 -11.56 31.59
N ALA A 309 -1.47 -11.46 30.27
CA ALA A 309 -2.21 -12.21 29.27
C ALA A 309 -1.92 -13.72 29.36
N PRO A 310 -2.93 -14.58 29.11
CA PRO A 310 -2.71 -16.01 28.96
C PRO A 310 -1.66 -16.30 27.88
N ALA A 311 -0.81 -17.31 28.12
CA ALA A 311 0.09 -17.81 27.09
C ALA A 311 -0.71 -18.42 25.93
N ALA A 312 -0.40 -18.00 24.71
CA ALA A 312 -1.00 -18.53 23.49
C ALA A 312 -0.04 -18.31 22.32
N ASP A 313 0.21 -19.37 21.54
CA ASP A 313 1.10 -19.30 20.37
C ASP A 313 0.32 -19.19 19.05
N VAL A 314 -0.97 -19.53 19.06
CA VAL A 314 -1.86 -19.48 17.90
C VAL A 314 -3.15 -18.76 18.30
N PRO A 315 -3.65 -17.80 17.49
CA PRO A 315 -4.91 -17.14 17.80
C PRO A 315 -6.07 -18.12 17.71
N GLU A 316 -7.01 -18.01 18.66
CA GLU A 316 -8.32 -18.63 18.50
C GLU A 316 -9.21 -17.72 17.66
N TYR A 317 -9.67 -18.21 16.51
CA TYR A 317 -10.40 -17.41 15.53
C TYR A 317 -11.92 -17.52 15.72
N HIS A 318 -12.59 -16.37 15.72
CA HIS A 318 -14.04 -16.31 15.60
C HIS A 318 -14.45 -16.39 14.12
N TYR A 319 -14.99 -17.54 13.70
CA TYR A 319 -15.47 -17.74 12.33
C TYR A 319 -16.86 -17.14 12.14
N ALA A 320 -16.99 -16.19 11.22
CA ALA A 320 -18.23 -15.49 10.92
C ALA A 320 -18.55 -15.54 9.43
N ALA A 321 -19.75 -15.07 9.05
CA ALA A 321 -20.15 -14.95 7.65
C ALA A 321 -19.22 -14.01 6.88
N ALA A 322 -19.12 -14.18 5.56
CA ALA A 322 -18.36 -13.29 4.69
C ALA A 322 -18.74 -11.80 4.81
N THR A 323 -20.00 -11.51 5.13
CA THR A 323 -20.53 -10.15 5.33
C THR A 323 -20.23 -9.56 6.71
N HIS A 324 -19.64 -10.33 7.63
CA HIS A 324 -19.28 -9.85 8.96
C HIS A 324 -18.29 -8.69 8.89
N THR A 325 -18.56 -7.61 9.62
CA THR A 325 -17.73 -6.41 9.61
C THR A 325 -16.40 -6.65 10.33
N THR A 326 -15.29 -6.36 9.66
CA THR A 326 -13.93 -6.49 10.21
C THR A 326 -13.30 -5.14 10.53
N ASN A 327 -13.71 -4.09 9.81
CA ASN A 327 -13.15 -2.76 9.98
C ASN A 327 -14.18 -1.68 9.59
N VAL A 328 -14.15 -0.54 10.27
CA VAL A 328 -14.97 0.64 9.99
C VAL A 328 -14.02 1.81 9.74
N LEU A 329 -14.12 2.39 8.55
CA LEU A 329 -13.40 3.60 8.14
C LEU A 329 -14.38 4.76 7.99
N PHE A 330 -13.85 5.98 7.91
CA PHE A 330 -14.68 7.18 7.75
C PHE A 330 -14.25 7.99 6.54
N SER A 331 -15.23 8.45 5.76
CA SER A 331 -15.02 9.49 4.74
C SER A 331 -15.61 10.82 5.20
N SER A 332 -15.05 11.93 4.68
CA SER A 332 -15.62 13.26 4.88
C SER A 332 -16.96 13.33 4.15
N GLY A 333 -18.06 13.41 4.89
CA GLY A 333 -19.39 13.62 4.30
C GLY A 333 -19.49 15.02 3.70
N THR A 334 -20.19 15.16 2.58
CA THR A 334 -20.49 16.46 1.95
C THR A 334 -21.48 17.31 2.75
N THR A 335 -22.11 16.75 3.79
CA THR A 335 -23.27 17.33 4.50
C THR A 335 -23.11 17.44 6.02
N GLY A 336 -21.89 17.34 6.57
CA GLY A 336 -21.62 17.54 8.01
C GLY A 336 -20.88 16.38 8.68
N GLU A 337 -21.60 15.38 9.19
CA GLU A 337 -20.99 14.28 9.94
C GLU A 337 -20.21 13.28 9.03
N PRO A 338 -19.09 12.70 9.50
CA PRO A 338 -18.37 11.65 8.78
C PRO A 338 -19.24 10.42 8.52
N LYS A 339 -19.12 9.82 7.33
CA LYS A 339 -19.85 8.59 6.99
C LYS A 339 -19.04 7.37 7.39
N ALA A 340 -19.64 6.48 8.17
CA ALA A 340 -19.03 5.19 8.52
C ALA A 340 -19.14 4.22 7.34
N ILE A 341 -18.01 3.66 6.91
CA ILE A 341 -17.89 2.71 5.82
C ILE A 341 -17.40 1.40 6.40
N ALA A 342 -18.25 0.38 6.35
CA ALA A 342 -17.94 -0.95 6.86
C ALA A 342 -17.20 -1.78 5.80
N TRP A 343 -16.09 -2.36 6.20
CA TRP A 343 -15.41 -3.43 5.47
C TRP A 343 -15.80 -4.76 6.07
N THR A 344 -15.95 -5.76 5.21
CA THR A 344 -16.32 -7.11 5.61
C THR A 344 -15.10 -8.04 5.58
N GLN A 345 -15.30 -9.34 5.77
CA GLN A 345 -14.26 -10.36 5.57
C GLN A 345 -13.78 -10.42 4.10
N LEU A 346 -14.58 -9.93 3.15
CA LEU A 346 -14.28 -9.98 1.71
C LEU A 346 -13.42 -8.81 1.22
N THR A 347 -13.51 -7.65 1.85
CA THR A 347 -12.77 -6.45 1.43
C THR A 347 -11.25 -6.66 1.36
N PRO A 348 -10.62 -7.36 2.32
CA PRO A 348 -9.20 -7.74 2.23
C PRO A 348 -8.82 -8.57 0.99
N ILE A 349 -9.75 -9.39 0.50
CA ILE A 349 -9.54 -10.26 -0.66
C ILE A 349 -9.44 -9.39 -1.92
N LYS A 350 -10.30 -8.37 -2.07
CA LYS A 350 -10.18 -7.37 -3.14
C LYS A 350 -8.83 -6.63 -3.08
N ALA A 351 -8.45 -6.15 -1.90
CA ALA A 351 -7.17 -5.45 -1.71
C ALA A 351 -5.97 -6.32 -2.14
N ALA A 352 -5.96 -7.60 -1.71
CA ALA A 352 -4.89 -8.52 -2.04
C ALA A 352 -4.88 -8.95 -3.51
N THR A 353 -6.06 -9.14 -4.12
CA THR A 353 -6.18 -9.40 -5.57
C THR A 353 -5.64 -8.23 -6.39
N ASP A 354 -5.93 -6.98 -6.00
CA ASP A 354 -5.36 -5.80 -6.68
C ASP A 354 -3.83 -5.78 -6.53
N GLY A 355 -3.33 -5.98 -5.31
CA GLY A 355 -1.90 -6.08 -5.02
C GLY A 355 -1.20 -7.13 -5.86
N TRP A 356 -1.83 -8.29 -6.05
CA TRP A 356 -1.33 -9.38 -6.85
C TRP A 356 -1.31 -9.07 -8.36
N ALA A 357 -2.39 -8.47 -8.87
CA ALA A 357 -2.61 -8.28 -10.31
C ALA A 357 -1.93 -7.02 -10.87
N HIS A 358 -2.00 -5.90 -10.14
CA HIS A 358 -1.57 -4.59 -10.63
C HIS A 358 -0.18 -4.20 -10.14
N GLN A 359 0.06 -4.35 -8.83
CA GLN A 359 1.36 -4.08 -8.22
C GLN A 359 2.31 -5.28 -8.26
N ASP A 360 1.82 -6.43 -8.73
CA ASP A 360 2.60 -7.65 -8.90
C ASP A 360 3.30 -8.08 -7.61
N ILE A 361 2.60 -7.98 -6.48
CA ILE A 361 3.10 -8.43 -5.17
C ILE A 361 3.25 -9.95 -5.19
N ARG A 362 4.46 -10.42 -4.91
CA ARG A 362 4.83 -11.84 -4.93
C ARG A 362 5.15 -12.35 -3.53
N ARG A 363 5.13 -13.67 -3.39
CA ARG A 363 5.62 -14.32 -2.17
C ARG A 363 7.10 -13.94 -1.96
N GLY A 364 7.44 -13.48 -0.77
CA GLY A 364 8.80 -13.04 -0.43
C GLY A 364 9.11 -11.58 -0.75
N ASP A 365 8.22 -10.86 -1.40
CA ASP A 365 8.36 -9.40 -1.57
C ASP A 365 8.34 -8.68 -0.22
N VAL A 366 8.87 -7.46 -0.21
CA VAL A 366 8.85 -6.55 0.93
C VAL A 366 8.08 -5.29 0.51
N VAL A 367 6.89 -5.12 1.07
CA VAL A 367 5.95 -4.08 0.70
C VAL A 367 5.95 -2.98 1.75
N CYS A 368 6.23 -1.75 1.34
CA CYS A 368 6.22 -0.58 2.21
C CYS A 368 5.21 0.45 1.71
N TRP A 369 4.40 1.01 2.61
CA TRP A 369 3.59 2.18 2.32
C TRP A 369 3.66 3.14 3.51
N PRO A 370 4.20 4.36 3.35
CA PRO A 370 4.17 5.38 4.40
C PRO A 370 2.75 5.91 4.60
N THR A 371 1.95 5.20 5.39
CA THR A 371 0.53 5.49 5.68
C THR A 371 0.23 5.31 7.18
N ASN A 372 -1.02 5.52 7.59
CA ASN A 372 -1.53 5.16 8.92
C ASN A 372 -2.80 4.30 8.79
N LEU A 373 -3.26 3.71 9.90
CA LEU A 373 -4.45 2.85 9.90
C LEU A 373 -5.77 3.62 9.75
N GLY A 374 -5.77 4.94 10.00
CA GLY A 374 -6.95 5.78 9.81
C GLY A 374 -7.39 5.95 8.36
N TRP A 375 -6.52 5.61 7.41
CA TRP A 375 -6.80 5.60 5.97
C TRP A 375 -6.85 4.17 5.47
N MET A 376 -7.64 3.92 4.42
CA MET A 376 -7.80 2.57 3.85
C MET A 376 -6.50 1.91 3.42
N MET A 377 -5.46 2.69 3.08
CA MET A 377 -4.15 2.16 2.71
C MET A 377 -3.42 1.46 3.87
N GLY A 378 -3.75 1.75 5.13
CA GLY A 378 -3.19 1.04 6.29
C GLY A 378 -3.65 -0.42 6.35
N PRO A 379 -4.97 -0.69 6.46
CA PRO A 379 -5.51 -2.04 6.33
C PRO A 379 -5.15 -2.70 4.99
N TRP A 380 -5.17 -1.95 3.88
CA TRP A 380 -4.73 -2.45 2.58
C TRP A 380 -3.29 -2.97 2.63
N LEU A 381 -2.35 -2.23 3.24
CA LEU A 381 -0.95 -2.66 3.37
C LEU A 381 -0.84 -3.99 4.13
N ILE A 382 -1.61 -4.16 5.22
CA ILE A 382 -1.64 -5.41 5.97
C ILE A 382 -2.09 -6.57 5.07
N TYR A 383 -3.25 -6.43 4.45
CA TYR A 383 -3.85 -7.55 3.71
C TYR A 383 -3.18 -7.82 2.37
N ALA A 384 -2.88 -6.79 1.59
CA ALA A 384 -2.20 -6.94 0.30
C ALA A 384 -0.82 -7.56 0.43
N SER A 385 -0.13 -7.33 1.56
CA SER A 385 1.15 -7.97 1.84
C SER A 385 0.97 -9.41 2.34
N LEU A 386 0.23 -9.60 3.43
CA LEU A 386 0.22 -10.89 4.13
C LEU A 386 -0.52 -11.97 3.35
N LEU A 387 -1.64 -11.65 2.69
CA LEU A 387 -2.39 -12.63 1.88
C LEU A 387 -1.63 -13.05 0.61
N ASN A 388 -0.80 -12.17 0.05
CA ASN A 388 0.12 -12.53 -1.05
C ASN A 388 1.40 -13.21 -0.58
N GLY A 389 1.55 -13.40 0.73
CA GLY A 389 2.72 -14.04 1.32
C GLY A 389 3.99 -13.20 1.31
N ALA A 390 3.84 -11.88 1.22
CA ALA A 390 4.89 -10.89 1.33
C ALA A 390 5.14 -10.46 2.79
N THR A 391 6.18 -9.66 2.98
CA THR A 391 6.58 -9.04 4.25
C THR A 391 6.13 -7.58 4.26
N ILE A 392 5.52 -7.10 5.35
CA ILE A 392 5.23 -5.68 5.54
C ILE A 392 6.50 -4.97 6.02
N ALA A 393 6.85 -3.83 5.42
CA ALA A 393 7.92 -2.95 5.87
C ALA A 393 7.37 -1.70 6.57
N LEU A 394 7.69 -1.54 7.86
CA LEU A 394 7.19 -0.46 8.72
C LEU A 394 8.34 0.42 9.22
N TYR A 395 8.29 1.71 8.87
CA TYR A 395 9.19 2.71 9.43
C TYR A 395 8.42 3.63 10.36
N GLU A 396 8.75 3.62 11.65
CA GLU A 396 8.02 4.38 12.66
C GLU A 396 8.52 5.83 12.79
N GLY A 397 9.44 6.26 11.92
CA GLY A 397 9.92 7.63 11.82
C GLY A 397 9.26 8.43 10.70
N SER A 398 9.78 9.64 10.46
CA SER A 398 9.29 10.48 9.36
C SER A 398 9.75 9.97 7.99
N PRO A 399 8.84 9.77 7.01
CA PRO A 399 9.23 9.39 5.66
C PRO A 399 9.91 10.53 4.88
N LEU A 400 10.04 11.73 5.46
CA LEU A 400 10.62 12.92 4.84
C LEU A 400 12.13 13.08 5.10
N THR A 401 12.81 12.00 5.45
CA THR A 401 14.21 12.03 5.93
C THR A 401 15.08 10.99 5.22
N ALA A 402 16.40 11.21 5.22
CA ALA A 402 17.36 10.24 4.69
C ALA A 402 17.30 8.89 5.41
N ASN A 403 16.93 8.89 6.70
CA ASN A 403 16.76 7.65 7.46
C ASN A 403 15.66 6.76 6.90
N PHE A 404 14.59 7.33 6.33
CA PHE A 404 13.57 6.56 5.63
C PHE A 404 14.12 5.94 4.33
N GLY A 405 14.84 6.72 3.52
CA GLY A 405 15.48 6.20 2.31
C GLY A 405 16.45 5.05 2.62
N ALA A 406 17.23 5.17 3.70
CA ALA A 406 18.12 4.13 4.17
C ALA A 406 17.37 2.91 4.78
N PHE A 407 16.20 3.13 5.39
CA PHE A 407 15.31 2.03 5.82
C PHE A 407 14.81 1.24 4.61
N VAL A 408 14.28 1.91 3.58
CA VAL A 408 13.79 1.28 2.34
C VAL A 408 14.86 0.37 1.74
N GLN A 409 16.11 0.86 1.67
CA GLN A 409 17.26 0.10 1.20
C GLN A 409 17.59 -1.11 2.10
N ARG A 410 17.77 -0.89 3.42
CA ARG A 410 18.15 -1.98 4.36
C ARG A 410 17.06 -3.05 4.53
N ALA A 411 15.80 -2.64 4.46
CA ALA A 411 14.67 -3.56 4.54
C ALA A 411 14.52 -4.42 3.27
N GLY A 412 15.13 -3.99 2.15
CA GLY A 412 15.02 -4.65 0.85
C GLY A 412 13.64 -4.48 0.24
N VAL A 413 13.05 -3.28 0.37
CA VAL A 413 11.72 -2.98 -0.17
C VAL A 413 11.69 -3.23 -1.68
N THR A 414 10.71 -4.00 -2.13
CA THR A 414 10.48 -4.33 -3.53
C THR A 414 9.27 -3.61 -4.12
N MET A 415 8.27 -3.26 -3.30
CA MET A 415 7.18 -2.37 -3.69
C MET A 415 7.07 -1.21 -2.69
N LEU A 416 7.20 0.02 -3.18
CA LEU A 416 7.06 1.23 -2.37
C LEU A 416 5.83 2.03 -2.80
N GLY A 417 4.83 2.07 -1.92
CA GLY A 417 3.70 2.97 -2.03
C GLY A 417 4.07 4.41 -1.72
N VAL A 418 3.49 5.35 -2.46
CA VAL A 418 3.72 6.80 -2.32
C VAL A 418 2.39 7.56 -2.42
N VAL A 419 2.44 8.82 -1.98
CA VAL A 419 1.44 9.84 -2.31
C VAL A 419 2.14 11.00 -3.03
N PRO A 420 1.49 11.70 -3.97
CA PRO A 420 2.12 12.78 -4.73
C PRO A 420 2.80 13.87 -3.88
N SER A 421 2.16 14.32 -2.81
CA SER A 421 2.75 15.28 -1.85
C SER A 421 4.06 14.80 -1.21
N LEU A 422 4.21 13.49 -0.98
CA LEU A 422 5.44 12.88 -0.46
C LEU A 422 6.57 12.95 -1.50
N VAL A 423 6.28 12.60 -2.76
CA VAL A 423 7.24 12.68 -3.87
C VAL A 423 7.69 14.13 -4.09
N LYS A 424 6.76 15.09 -4.05
CA LYS A 424 7.06 16.52 -4.10
C LYS A 424 8.03 16.95 -2.99
N ALA A 425 7.80 16.50 -1.77
CA ALA A 425 8.64 16.83 -0.62
C ALA A 425 10.05 16.23 -0.73
N TRP A 426 10.16 14.99 -1.21
CA TRP A 426 11.45 14.34 -1.49
C TRP A 426 12.25 15.07 -2.56
N ARG A 427 11.61 15.43 -3.68
CA ARG A 427 12.27 16.19 -4.75
C ARG A 427 12.79 17.54 -4.25
N ARG A 428 11.99 18.26 -3.46
CA ARG A 428 12.37 19.58 -2.93
C ARG A 428 13.52 19.51 -1.94
N SER A 429 13.51 18.53 -1.05
CA SER A 429 14.51 18.41 0.03
C SER A 429 15.77 17.65 -0.38
N SER A 430 15.72 16.87 -1.47
CA SER A 430 16.76 15.92 -1.85
C SER A 430 17.12 14.93 -0.73
N CYS A 431 16.22 14.70 0.23
CA CYS A 431 16.53 13.89 1.42
C CYS A 431 16.83 12.43 1.10
N LEU A 432 16.49 11.97 -0.11
CA LEU A 432 16.73 10.62 -0.58
C LEU A 432 17.99 10.52 -1.45
N ALA A 433 18.76 11.60 -1.64
CA ALA A 433 19.99 11.56 -2.44
C ALA A 433 20.94 10.45 -1.92
N GLY A 434 21.56 9.71 -2.83
CA GLY A 434 22.51 8.63 -2.50
C GLY A 434 21.91 7.31 -2.01
N CYS A 435 20.60 7.22 -1.76
CA CYS A 435 19.94 5.94 -1.44
C CYS A 435 19.98 4.99 -2.65
N ASP A 436 20.35 3.72 -2.44
CA ASP A 436 20.22 2.69 -3.46
C ASP A 436 18.85 2.04 -3.38
N TRP A 437 18.06 2.23 -4.44
CA TRP A 437 16.69 1.74 -4.57
C TRP A 437 16.57 0.69 -5.70
N SER A 438 17.69 0.07 -6.07
CA SER A 438 17.74 -0.99 -7.10
C SER A 438 16.84 -2.20 -6.79
N THR A 439 16.54 -2.47 -5.52
CA THR A 439 15.64 -3.55 -5.09
C THR A 439 14.18 -3.27 -5.40
N ILE A 440 13.80 -2.00 -5.55
CA ILE A 440 12.42 -1.62 -5.88
C ILE A 440 12.12 -2.14 -7.29
N ARG A 441 11.04 -2.89 -7.43
CA ARG A 441 10.49 -3.38 -8.69
C ARG A 441 9.47 -2.41 -9.26
N CYS A 442 8.63 -1.85 -8.39
CA CYS A 442 7.64 -0.84 -8.76
C CYS A 442 7.31 0.08 -7.57
N PHE A 443 6.82 1.27 -7.91
CA PHE A 443 6.09 2.13 -6.99
C PHE A 443 4.60 2.00 -7.24
N SER A 444 3.79 2.35 -6.25
CA SER A 444 2.34 2.54 -6.42
C SER A 444 1.95 3.92 -5.87
N SER A 445 1.21 4.71 -6.64
CA SER A 445 0.81 6.08 -6.25
C SER A 445 -0.71 6.16 -6.10
N THR A 446 -1.20 6.76 -5.01
CA THR A 446 -2.63 6.96 -4.76
C THR A 446 -2.91 8.15 -3.85
N GLY A 447 -4.19 8.47 -3.64
CA GLY A 447 -4.68 9.44 -2.66
C GLY A 447 -4.73 10.90 -3.12
N GLU A 448 -3.91 11.30 -4.08
CA GLU A 448 -3.93 12.65 -4.68
C GLU A 448 -3.73 12.54 -6.20
N VAL A 449 -4.00 13.63 -6.92
CA VAL A 449 -3.68 13.72 -8.35
C VAL A 449 -2.16 13.78 -8.53
N SER A 450 -1.60 12.77 -9.18
CA SER A 450 -0.17 12.68 -9.48
C SER A 450 0.26 13.77 -10.48
N SER A 451 1.40 14.41 -10.19
CA SER A 451 2.07 15.29 -11.16
C SER A 451 2.92 14.43 -12.11
N PRO A 452 2.69 14.46 -13.44
CA PRO A 452 3.48 13.69 -14.39
C PRO A 452 4.98 13.94 -14.27
N GLU A 453 5.36 15.20 -14.02
CA GLU A 453 6.74 15.60 -13.85
C GLU A 453 7.37 15.01 -12.58
N GLN A 454 6.64 14.97 -11.46
CA GLN A 454 7.14 14.42 -10.20
C GLN A 454 7.25 12.90 -10.25
N MET A 455 6.31 12.22 -10.90
CA MET A 455 6.38 10.77 -11.08
C MET A 455 7.49 10.39 -12.06
N HIS A 456 7.70 11.15 -13.15
CA HIS A 456 8.88 10.96 -13.99
C HIS A 456 10.19 11.18 -13.20
N TRP A 457 10.26 12.20 -12.33
CA TRP A 457 11.41 12.39 -11.46
C TRP A 457 11.65 11.19 -10.53
N LEU A 458 10.60 10.64 -9.92
CA LEU A 458 10.69 9.47 -9.05
C LEU A 458 11.21 8.25 -9.82
N MET A 459 10.66 8.00 -11.01
CA MET A 459 11.10 6.92 -11.89
C MET A 459 12.58 7.10 -12.26
N ALA A 460 12.99 8.28 -12.72
CA ALA A 460 14.39 8.58 -13.05
C ALA A 460 15.32 8.35 -11.85
N ARG A 461 14.93 8.82 -10.65
CA ARG A 461 15.68 8.64 -9.41
C ARG A 461 15.84 7.17 -9.02
N ALA A 462 14.91 6.31 -9.40
CA ALA A 462 14.92 4.89 -9.07
C ALA A 462 15.50 4.00 -10.19
N GLY A 463 16.10 4.58 -11.23
CA GLY A 463 16.57 3.78 -12.39
C GLY A 463 15.41 3.28 -13.25
N TYR A 464 14.43 4.14 -13.48
CA TYR A 464 13.24 3.92 -14.30
C TYR A 464 12.35 2.75 -13.87
N LYS A 465 12.27 2.48 -12.56
CA LYS A 465 11.23 1.57 -12.04
C LYS A 465 9.84 2.20 -12.22
N PRO A 466 8.83 1.44 -12.69
CA PRO A 466 7.50 1.96 -12.97
C PRO A 466 6.80 2.51 -11.73
N VAL A 467 5.99 3.56 -11.94
CA VAL A 467 4.97 4.00 -10.99
C VAL A 467 3.63 3.49 -11.50
N ILE A 468 2.97 2.64 -10.71
CA ILE A 468 1.60 2.18 -10.94
C ILE A 468 0.66 3.21 -10.30
N GLU A 469 -0.03 3.99 -11.12
CA GLU A 469 -1.10 4.85 -10.61
C GLU A 469 -2.29 3.97 -10.19
N TYR A 470 -2.76 4.13 -8.97
CA TYR A 470 -3.82 3.32 -8.38
C TYR A 470 -4.89 4.23 -7.80
N CYS A 471 -6.11 4.11 -8.29
CA CYS A 471 -7.21 4.97 -7.89
C CYS A 471 -8.44 4.16 -7.50
N GLY A 472 -8.97 4.51 -6.35
CA GLY A 472 -9.88 3.71 -5.56
C GLY A 472 -10.50 4.54 -4.46
N GLY A 473 -11.13 3.85 -3.52
CA GLY A 473 -11.80 4.50 -2.41
C GLY A 473 -12.02 3.56 -1.24
N THR A 474 -12.18 4.17 -0.07
CA THR A 474 -12.55 3.49 1.17
C THR A 474 -13.77 2.60 0.99
N GLU A 475 -14.71 2.97 0.13
CA GLU A 475 -15.99 2.31 -0.14
C GLU A 475 -15.84 0.90 -0.75
N ILE A 476 -14.79 0.66 -1.53
CA ILE A 476 -14.58 -0.61 -2.24
C ILE A 476 -13.38 -1.41 -1.71
N GLY A 477 -12.59 -0.81 -0.83
CA GLY A 477 -11.38 -1.41 -0.25
C GLY A 477 -10.31 -1.82 -1.26
N GLY A 478 -10.32 -1.19 -2.42
CA GLY A 478 -9.36 -1.40 -3.49
C GLY A 478 -9.48 -0.29 -4.54
N GLY A 479 -9.02 -0.59 -5.75
CA GLY A 479 -9.06 0.32 -6.89
C GLY A 479 -10.24 0.02 -7.80
N TYR A 480 -10.72 1.04 -8.50
CA TYR A 480 -11.61 0.92 -9.65
C TYR A 480 -10.86 1.19 -10.97
N ILE A 481 -9.75 1.94 -10.93
CA ILE A 481 -8.87 2.17 -12.08
C ILE A 481 -7.40 2.12 -11.63
N SER A 482 -6.52 1.58 -12.47
CA SER A 482 -5.14 1.29 -12.11
C SER A 482 -4.19 1.34 -13.32
N GLY A 483 -2.89 1.29 -13.06
CA GLY A 483 -1.87 0.81 -13.98
C GLY A 483 -1.64 -0.71 -13.83
N SER A 484 -0.88 -1.30 -14.75
CA SER A 484 -0.44 -2.69 -14.71
C SER A 484 0.99 -2.83 -15.23
N LEU A 485 1.80 -3.68 -14.61
CA LEU A 485 3.15 -4.00 -15.12
C LEU A 485 3.15 -4.70 -16.48
N LEU A 486 1.98 -5.13 -16.99
CA LEU A 486 1.82 -5.66 -18.35
C LEU A 486 1.57 -4.58 -19.40
N GLN A 487 1.47 -3.31 -19.01
CA GLN A 487 1.16 -2.20 -19.90
C GLN A 487 2.14 -1.04 -19.70
N PRO A 488 2.37 -0.19 -20.72
CA PRO A 488 3.15 1.02 -20.56
C PRO A 488 2.65 1.89 -19.41
N GLN A 489 3.58 2.48 -18.65
CA GLN A 489 3.25 3.40 -17.56
C GLN A 489 3.48 4.85 -17.99
N LEU A 490 2.40 5.62 -17.87
CA LEU A 490 2.30 7.02 -18.22
C LEU A 490 2.14 7.81 -16.91
N PRO A 491 3.12 8.61 -16.50
CA PRO A 491 3.04 9.39 -15.26
C PRO A 491 1.74 10.20 -15.15
N GLY A 492 0.99 10.02 -14.06
CA GLY A 492 -0.28 10.71 -13.83
C GLY A 492 -1.48 10.18 -14.62
N ALA A 493 -1.37 9.01 -15.27
CA ALA A 493 -2.48 8.38 -15.98
C ALA A 493 -2.61 6.89 -15.63
N PHE A 494 -3.83 6.37 -15.82
CA PHE A 494 -4.16 4.96 -15.60
C PHE A 494 -4.17 4.20 -16.93
N SER A 495 -3.83 2.91 -16.92
CA SER A 495 -3.79 2.08 -18.14
C SER A 495 -4.96 1.11 -18.27
N THR A 496 -5.69 0.85 -17.19
CA THR A 496 -6.77 -0.16 -17.16
C THR A 496 -7.76 0.06 -16.01
N PRO A 497 -9.04 -0.36 -16.14
CA PRO A 497 -9.88 -0.64 -14.99
C PRO A 497 -9.21 -1.64 -14.04
N ALA A 498 -9.53 -1.56 -12.75
CA ALA A 498 -9.11 -2.59 -11.81
C ALA A 498 -9.86 -3.90 -12.07
N VAL A 499 -9.22 -5.04 -11.79
CA VAL A 499 -9.84 -6.36 -11.97
C VAL A 499 -11.09 -6.52 -11.10
N GLY A 500 -12.11 -7.17 -11.66
CA GLY A 500 -13.43 -7.29 -11.05
C GLY A 500 -14.27 -5.99 -11.08
N CYS A 501 -13.81 -4.94 -11.75
CA CYS A 501 -14.55 -3.70 -11.96
C CYS A 501 -14.79 -3.42 -13.45
N ASP A 502 -15.96 -2.88 -13.76
CA ASP A 502 -16.35 -2.41 -15.09
C ASP A 502 -16.95 -1.00 -15.00
N PHE A 503 -16.69 -0.16 -16.00
CA PHE A 503 -17.28 1.18 -16.09
C PHE A 503 -18.49 1.10 -17.00
N VAL A 504 -19.69 1.17 -16.40
CA VAL A 504 -20.98 1.12 -17.09
C VAL A 504 -21.45 2.51 -17.48
#